data_AF-A0A3R9M1V4-F1
#
_entry.id   AF-A0A3R9M1V4-F1
#
_cell.length_a   1.000
_cell.length_b   1.000
_cell.length_c   1.000
_cell.angle_alpha   90.00
_cell.angle_beta   90.00
_cell.angle_gamma   90.00
#
_symmetry.space_group_name_H-M   'P 1'
#
loop_
_entity.id
_entity.type
_entity.pdbx_description
1 polymer ?
#
loop_
_entity_poly.entity_id
_entity_poly.type
_entity_poly.pdbx_seq_one_letter_code
_entity_poly.pdbx_strand_id
1 'polypeptide(L)' 'MLFQKANEAVGIAEQAAAGQSDVSVDQAISVAKNALSSAFANSTFAEKEQLHSMQDRLDQLQSH' A
#
# COMPACT_ATOMS: atom_id res chain seq x y z
N MET A 1 -11.93 7.40 3.47
CA MET A 1 -12.36 6.53 2.33
C MET A 1 -11.40 5.36 2.19
N LEU A 2 -11.78 4.25 1.53
CA LEU A 2 -10.89 3.08 1.35
C LEU A 2 -9.62 3.42 0.59
N PHE A 3 -9.73 4.28 -0.44
CA PHE A 3 -8.57 4.81 -1.17
C PHE A 3 -7.55 5.50 -0.25
N GLN A 4 -8.01 6.39 0.64
CA GLN A 4 -7.12 7.08 1.58
C GLN A 4 -6.44 6.12 2.56
N LYS A 5 -7.15 5.08 3.02
CA LYS A 5 -6.56 4.03 3.87
C LYS A 5 -5.48 3.24 3.14
N ALA A 6 -5.70 2.92 1.86
CA ALA A 6 -4.70 2.26 1.03
C ALA A 6 -3.46 3.14 0.84
N ASN A 7 -3.65 4.45 0.56
CA ASN A 7 -2.55 5.40 0.46
C ASN A 7 -1.71 5.49 1.73
N GLU A 8 -2.38 5.62 2.89
CA GLU A 8 -1.71 5.70 4.19
C GLU A 8 -0.93 4.42 4.50
N ALA A 9 -1.53 3.25 4.26
CA ALA A 9 -0.88 1.97 4.52
C ALA A 9 0.37 1.76 3.64
N VAL A 10 0.32 2.16 2.37
CA VAL A 10 1.50 2.14 1.47
C VAL A 10 2.57 3.10 1.96
N GLY A 11 2.21 4.31 2.39
CA GLY A 11 3.16 5.26 2.98
C GLY A 11 3.82 4.74 4.26
N ILE A 12 3.11 3.95 5.08
CA ILE A 12 3.71 3.28 6.25
C ILE A 12 4.68 2.19 5.81
N ALA A 13 4.36 1.42 4.76
CA ALA A 13 5.28 0.42 4.22
C ALA A 13 6.55 1.05 3.64
N GLU A 14 6.43 2.18 2.94
CA GLU A 14 7.57 2.96 2.44
C GLU A 14 8.46 3.47 3.60
N GLN A 15 7.85 4.01 4.68
CA GLN A 15 8.58 4.46 5.87
C GLN A 15 9.26 3.30 6.62
N ALA A 16 8.59 2.16 6.75
CA ALA A 16 9.17 0.96 7.36
C ALA A 16 10.38 0.45 6.56
N ALA A 17 10.26 0.40 5.23
CA ALA A 17 11.37 0.01 4.35
C ALA A 17 12.56 0.97 4.43
N ALA A 18 12.30 2.26 4.68
CA ALA A 18 13.33 3.27 4.92
C ALA A 18 13.91 3.25 6.34
N GLY A 19 13.47 2.36 7.23
CA GLY A 19 13.89 2.31 8.63
C GLY A 19 13.36 3.47 9.49
N GLN A 20 12.31 4.15 9.03
CA GLN A 20 11.69 5.32 9.68
C GLN A 20 10.43 4.96 10.49
N SER A 21 10.14 3.68 10.67
CA SER A 21 9.00 3.18 11.44
C SER A 21 9.39 2.00 12.31
N ASP A 22 8.69 1.84 13.43
CA ASP A 22 8.87 0.72 14.37
C ASP A 22 8.21 -0.58 13.87
N VAL A 23 7.32 -0.47 12.89
CA VAL A 23 6.63 -1.61 12.25
C VAL A 23 7.58 -2.34 11.31
N SER A 24 7.60 -3.67 11.37
CA SER A 24 8.37 -4.48 10.43
C SER A 24 7.87 -4.29 8.99
N VAL A 25 8.80 -4.25 8.04
CA VAL A 25 8.53 -4.08 6.60
C VAL A 25 7.47 -5.07 6.11
N ASP A 26 7.64 -6.36 6.38
CA ASP A 26 6.67 -7.41 6.03
C ASP A 26 5.26 -7.17 6.57
N GLN A 27 5.15 -6.71 7.83
CA GLN A 27 3.86 -6.44 8.46
C GLN A 27 3.19 -5.25 7.77
N ALA A 28 3.93 -4.16 7.56
CA ALA A 28 3.44 -2.97 6.89
C ALA A 28 2.97 -3.28 5.46
N ILE A 29 3.73 -4.12 4.74
CA ILE A 29 3.39 -4.57 3.39
C ILE A 29 2.11 -5.42 3.39
N SER A 30 1.96 -6.36 4.32
CA SER A 30 0.76 -7.18 4.42
C SER A 30 -0.51 -6.35 4.66
N VAL A 31 -0.41 -5.34 5.54
CA VAL A 31 -1.49 -4.38 5.80
C VAL A 31 -1.81 -3.56 4.56
N ALA A 32 -0.80 -3.03 3.87
CA ALA A 32 -0.97 -2.26 2.65
C ALA A 32 -1.64 -3.07 1.53
N LYS A 33 -1.26 -4.35 1.35
CA LYS A 33 -1.93 -5.25 0.38
C LYS A 33 -3.40 -5.46 0.70
N ASN A 34 -3.75 -5.67 1.97
CA ASN A 34 -5.15 -5.82 2.38
C ASN A 34 -5.96 -4.54 2.12
N ALA A 35 -5.39 -3.38 2.45
CA ALA A 35 -6.03 -2.09 2.22
C ALA A 35 -6.23 -1.81 0.73
N LEU A 36 -5.21 -2.09 -0.11
CA LEU A 36 -5.28 -1.97 -1.56
C LEU A 36 -6.35 -2.88 -2.16
N SER A 37 -6.39 -4.16 -1.78
CA SER A 37 -7.41 -5.10 -2.25
C SER A 37 -8.83 -4.64 -1.89
N SER A 38 -9.00 -4.12 -0.67
CA SER A 38 -10.30 -3.61 -0.20
C SER A 38 -10.71 -2.35 -0.97
N ALA A 39 -9.78 -1.43 -1.20
CA ALA A 39 -10.02 -0.23 -1.99
C ALA A 39 -10.35 -0.57 -3.45
N PHE A 40 -9.58 -1.47 -4.07
CA PHE A 40 -9.76 -1.86 -5.46
C PHE A 40 -11.14 -2.45 -5.74
N ALA A 41 -11.66 -3.27 -4.81
CA ALA A 41 -13.00 -3.84 -4.91
C ALA A 41 -14.13 -2.77 -4.89
N ASN A 42 -13.87 -1.60 -4.30
CA ASN A 42 -14.87 -0.55 -4.05
C ASN A 42 -14.58 0.77 -4.79
N SER A 43 -13.66 0.75 -5.76
CA SER A 43 -13.21 1.94 -6.49
C SER A 43 -13.71 1.99 -7.93
N THR A 44 -13.82 3.21 -8.46
CA THR A 44 -14.07 3.46 -9.88
C THR A 44 -12.86 3.07 -10.75
N PHE A 45 -13.03 3.04 -12.08
CA PHE A 45 -11.94 2.74 -13.00
C PHE A 45 -10.74 3.71 -12.84
N ALA A 46 -11.00 5.01 -12.70
CA ALA A 46 -9.94 6.01 -12.52
C ALA A 46 -9.17 5.81 -11.20
N GLU A 47 -9.88 5.47 -10.11
CA GLU A 47 -9.23 5.18 -8.82
C GLU A 47 -8.43 3.86 -8.86
N LYS A 48 -8.89 2.86 -9.62
CA LYS A 48 -8.16 1.60 -9.80
C LYS A 48 -6.79 1.79 -10.44
N GLU A 49 -6.66 2.71 -11.40
CA GLU A 49 -5.36 3.06 -12.00
C GLU A 49 -4.38 3.63 -10.94
N GLN A 50 -4.89 4.48 -10.04
CA GLN A 50 -4.10 5.03 -8.94
C GLN A 50 -3.72 3.95 -7.92
N LEU A 51 -4.65 3.04 -7.58
CA LEU A 51 -4.39 1.91 -6.70
C LEU A 51 -3.39 0.90 -7.31
N HIS A 52 -3.41 0.71 -8.63
CA HIS A 52 -2.42 -0.12 -9.32
C HIS A 52 -1.01 0.47 -9.15
N SER A 53 -0.87 1.78 -9.37
CA SER A 53 0.41 2.48 -9.18
C SER A 53 0.94 2.38 -7.74
N MET A 54 0.03 2.31 -6.75
CA MET A 54 0.40 2.06 -5.35
C MET A 54 0.86 0.63 -5.11
N GLN A 55 0.20 -0.34 -5.74
CA GLN A 55 0.59 -1.74 -5.68
C GLN A 55 1.97 -1.96 -6.30
N ASP A 56 2.26 -1.35 -7.45
CA ASP A 56 3.59 -1.41 -8.08
C ASP A 56 4.70 -0.92 -7.14
N ARG A 57 4.47 0.21 -6.45
CA ARG A 57 5.40 0.73 -5.44
C ARG A 57 5.59 -0.24 -4.29
N LEU A 58 4.51 -0.89 -3.84
CA LEU A 58 4.57 -1.85 -2.74
C LEU A 58 5.33 -3.12 -3.12
N ASP A 59 5.16 -3.63 -4.34
CA ASP A 59 5.88 -4.80 -4.85
C ASP A 59 7.39 -4.51 -5.01
N GLN A 60 7.77 -3.27 -5.33
CA GLN A 60 9.19 -2.86 -5.34
C GLN A 60 9.85 -2.97 -3.97
N LEU A 61 9.12 -2.75 -2.87
CA LEU A 61 9.65 -2.88 -1.51
C LEU A 61 9.88 -4.34 -1.09
N GLN A 62 9.20 -5.30 -1.71
CA GLN A 62 9.37 -6.73 -1.42
C GLN A 62 10.45 -7.41 -2.24
N SER A 63 10.81 -6.82 -3.38
CA SER A 63 11.81 -7.39 -4.29
C SER A 63 13.25 -6.98 -3.94
N HIS A 64 13.46 -6.31 -2.81
CA HIS A 64 14.75 -5.87 -2.27
C HIS A 64 15.01 -6.53 -0.92
#